data_AF-A0A955P6E9-F1
#
_entry.id   AF-A0A955P6E9-F1
#
_cell.length_a   1.000
_cell.length_b   1.000
_cell.length_c   1.000
_cell.angle_alpha   90.00
_cell.angle_beta   90.00
_cell.angle_gamma   90.00
#
_symmetry.space_group_name_H-M   'P 1'
#
loop_
_entity.id
_entity.type
_entity.pdbx_description
1 polymer ?
#
loop_
_entity_poly.entity_id
_entity_poly.type
_entity_poly.pdbx_seq_one_letter_code
_entity_poly.pdbx_strand_id
1 'polypeptide(L)' 'ENRVDERVGKEANRQHEEFFVKNFTLNSLEFGEVIVEGNRAAIESTWDITFPDGNRVVQRQVSVQIWKDGRIIREDFYHA' A
#
# COMPACT_ATOMS: atom_id res chain seq x y z
N GLU A 1 -1.86 6.62 -14.87
CA GLU A 1 -2.63 7.41 -13.89
C GLU A 1 -1.93 7.62 -12.55
N ASN A 2 -1.22 6.65 -11.97
CA ASN A 2 -0.79 6.70 -10.55
C ASN A 2 0.46 7.55 -10.20
N ARG A 3 0.76 8.63 -10.93
CA ARG A 3 2.02 9.41 -10.72
C ARG A 3 1.83 10.85 -10.23
N VAL A 4 0.61 11.25 -9.86
CA VAL A 4 0.29 12.67 -9.63
C VAL A 4 0.53 13.14 -8.19
N ASP A 5 0.71 12.23 -7.21
CA ASP A 5 0.97 12.58 -5.80
C ASP A 5 2.12 11.77 -5.19
N GLU A 6 3.35 12.01 -5.67
CA GLU A 6 4.54 11.36 -5.09
C GLU A 6 4.80 11.88 -3.67
N ARG A 7 4.81 10.96 -2.70
CA ARG A 7 5.14 11.26 -1.31
C ARG A 7 6.63 11.05 -1.10
N VAL A 8 7.38 12.16 -1.06
CA VAL A 8 8.84 12.11 -0.93
C VAL A 8 9.26 12.14 0.54
N GLY A 9 9.94 11.06 0.97
CA GLY A 9 10.56 10.96 2.29
C GLY A 9 9.73 10.22 3.34
N LYS A 10 10.42 9.60 4.30
CA LYS A 10 9.82 8.72 5.32
C LYS A 10 8.77 9.42 6.18
N GLU A 11 9.02 10.68 6.55
CA GLU A 11 8.12 11.43 7.43
C GLU A 11 6.80 11.76 6.72
N ALA A 12 6.88 12.28 5.50
CA ALA A 12 5.69 12.59 4.70
C ALA A 12 4.88 11.31 4.42
N ASN A 13 5.56 10.20 4.11
CA ASN A 13 4.91 8.91 3.93
C ASN A 13 4.19 8.45 5.20
N ARG A 14 4.86 8.51 6.36
CA ARG A 14 4.29 8.10 7.64
C ARG A 14 3.04 8.91 7.99
N GLN A 15 3.08 10.23 7.84
CA GLN A 15 1.92 11.08 8.13
C GLN A 15 0.72 10.73 7.24
N HIS A 16 0.98 10.44 5.97
CA HIS A 16 -0.06 10.00 5.05
C HIS A 16 -0.66 8.65 5.45
N GLU A 17 0.18 7.64 5.72
CA GLU A 17 -0.27 6.31 6.15
C GLU A 17 -1.07 6.39 7.45
N GLU A 18 -0.61 7.15 8.45
CA GLU A 18 -1.33 7.35 9.70
C GLU A 18 -2.68 8.04 9.50
N PHE A 19 -2.78 8.96 8.54
CA PHE A 19 -4.07 9.55 8.17
C PHE A 19 -4.95 8.51 7.48
N PHE A 20 -4.43 7.78 6.49
CA PHE A 20 -5.16 6.78 5.72
C PHE A 20 -5.78 5.70 6.62
N VAL A 21 -4.98 5.05 7.48
CA VAL A 21 -5.47 3.96 8.34
C VAL A 21 -6.44 4.41 9.42
N LYS A 22 -6.49 5.71 9.77
CA LYS A 22 -7.48 6.26 10.70
C LYS A 22 -8.86 6.44 10.06
N ASN A 23 -8.95 6.43 8.74
CA ASN A 23 -10.19 6.71 8.00
C ASN A 23 -11.00 5.45 7.66
N PHE A 24 -10.64 4.28 8.17
CA PHE A 24 -11.42 3.05 8.03
C PHE A 24 -11.14 2.08 9.18
N THR A 25 -12.02 1.11 9.37
CA THR A 25 -11.79 -0.08 10.21
C THR A 25 -11.29 -1.21 9.32
N LEU A 26 -10.13 -1.78 9.64
CA LEU A 26 -9.62 -2.97 8.97
C LEU A 26 -10.29 -4.22 9.53
N ASN A 27 -11.03 -4.95 8.69
CA ASN A 27 -11.65 -6.22 9.06
C ASN A 27 -10.67 -7.39 8.85
N SER A 28 -10.00 -7.41 7.70
CA SER A 28 -8.93 -8.36 7.40
C SER A 28 -7.93 -7.78 6.38
N LEU A 29 -6.71 -8.29 6.46
CA LEU A 29 -5.64 -8.03 5.50
C LEU A 29 -4.97 -9.37 5.18
N GLU A 30 -4.98 -9.74 3.91
CA GLU A 30 -4.38 -10.96 3.40
C GLU A 30 -3.33 -10.61 2.35
N PHE A 31 -2.20 -11.31 2.38
CA PHE A 31 -1.16 -11.20 1.37
C PHE A 31 -1.25 -12.38 0.41
N GLY A 32 -1.15 -12.08 -0.89
CA GLY A 32 -1.15 -13.05 -1.96
C GLY A 32 0.27 -13.36 -2.42
N GLU A 33 0.47 -13.36 -3.74
CA GLU A 33 1.76 -13.63 -4.35
C GLU A 33 2.80 -12.56 -3.99
N VAL A 34 4.04 -13.02 -3.82
CA VAL A 34 5.21 -12.16 -3.65
C VAL A 34 6.22 -12.51 -4.73
N ILE A 35 6.45 -11.57 -5.65
CA ILE A 35 7.40 -11.72 -6.74
C ILE A 35 8.63 -10.89 -6.42
N VAL A 36 9.81 -11.51 -6.43
CA VAL A 36 11.09 -10.83 -6.19
C VAL A 36 11.98 -10.97 -7.42
N GLU A 37 12.49 -9.84 -7.91
CA GLU A 37 13.46 -9.79 -9.00
C GLU A 37 14.55 -8.77 -8.70
N GLY A 38 15.77 -9.25 -8.42
CA GLY A 38 16.90 -8.40 -8.06
C GLY A 38 16.60 -7.56 -6.81
N ASN A 39 16.56 -6.23 -6.97
CA ASN A 39 16.24 -5.29 -5.89
C ASN A 39 14.79 -4.83 -5.91
N ARG A 40 13.90 -5.54 -6.61
CA ARG A 40 12.48 -5.22 -6.72
C ARG A 40 11.63 -6.31 -6.10
N ALA A 41 10.50 -5.90 -5.53
CA ALA A 41 9.47 -6.81 -5.06
C ALA A 41 8.10 -6.32 -5.52
N ALA A 42 7.21 -7.23 -5.88
CA ALA A 42 5.78 -6.97 -6.06
C ALA A 42 5.01 -7.83 -5.08
N ILE A 43 4.13 -7.22 -4.28
CA ILE A 43 3.39 -7.89 -3.21
C ILE A 43 1.91 -7.66 -3.44
N GLU A 44 1.15 -8.74 -3.63
CA GLU A 44 -0.29 -8.67 -3.68
C GLU A 44 -0.89 -8.58 -2.28
N SER A 45 -1.92 -7.76 -2.11
CA SER A 45 -2.70 -7.64 -0.88
C SER A 45 -4.19 -7.51 -1.17
N THR A 46 -4.99 -8.16 -0.34
CA THR A 46 -6.45 -8.02 -0.31
C THR A 46 -6.84 -7.40 1.02
N TRP A 47 -7.53 -6.27 0.97
CA TRP A 47 -7.97 -5.51 2.13
C TRP A 47 -9.49 -5.54 2.23
N ASP A 48 -10.00 -6.00 3.36
CA ASP A 48 -11.40 -5.88 3.73
C ASP A 48 -11.55 -4.75 4.75
N ILE A 49 -12.17 -3.64 4.34
CA ILE A 49 -12.26 -2.42 5.13
C ILE A 49 -13.69 -1.93 5.25
N THR A 50 -14.01 -1.33 6.40
CA THR A 50 -15.29 -0.65 6.66
C THR A 50 -15.05 0.84 6.88
N PHE A 51 -15.65 1.69 6.05
CA PHE A 51 -15.58 3.15 6.18
C PHE A 51 -16.51 3.68 7.29
N PRO A 52 -16.32 4.93 7.77
CA PRO A 52 -17.10 5.51 8.87
C PRO A 52 -18.61 5.62 8.59
N ASP A 53 -19.02 5.66 7.32
CA ASP A 53 -20.42 5.65 6.88
C ASP A 53 -21.06 4.25 6.92
N GLY A 54 -20.30 3.23 7.32
CA GLY A 54 -20.71 1.83 7.35
C GLY A 54 -20.51 1.09 6.03
N ASN A 55 -20.02 1.76 4.99
CA ASN A 55 -19.73 1.11 3.71
C ASN A 55 -18.54 0.15 3.85
N ARG A 56 -18.76 -1.12 3.52
CA ARG A 56 -17.72 -2.15 3.54
C ARG A 56 -17.28 -2.49 2.13
N VAL A 57 -15.97 -2.47 1.90
CA VAL A 57 -15.38 -2.78 0.59
C VAL A 57 -14.27 -3.81 0.74
N VAL A 58 -14.13 -4.66 -0.28
CA VAL A 58 -12.97 -5.54 -0.45
C VAL A 58 -12.20 -5.04 -1.65
N GLN A 59 -10.96 -4.63 -1.44
CA GLN A 59 -10.09 -4.09 -2.49
C GLN A 59 -8.82 -4.94 -2.64
N ARG A 60 -8.33 -5.04 -3.88
CA ARG A 60 -7.08 -5.72 -4.20
C ARG A 60 -6.06 -4.71 -4.71
N GLN A 61 -4.85 -4.83 -4.20
CA GLN A 61 -3.76 -3.94 -4.52
C GLN A 61 -2.45 -4.71 -4.67
N VAL A 62 -1.59 -4.26 -5.58
CA VAL A 62 -0.20 -4.69 -5.70
C VAL A 62 0.70 -3.53 -5.31
N SER A 63 1.58 -3.73 -4.34
CA SER A 63 2.67 -2.78 -4.05
C SER A 63 3.94 -3.22 -4.79
N VAL A 64 4.52 -2.32 -5.58
CA VAL A 64 5.78 -2.55 -6.30
C VAL A 64 6.85 -1.71 -5.64
N GLN A 65 7.82 -2.39 -5.04
CA GLN A 65 8.87 -1.78 -4.24
C GLN A 65 10.23 -1.86 -4.95
N ILE A 66 11.04 -0.82 -4.78
CA ILE A 66 12.47 -0.82 -5.11
C ILE A 66 13.26 -0.69 -3.81
N TRP A 67 14.23 -1.59 -3.63
CA TRP A 67 15.05 -1.70 -2.43
C TRP A 67 16.49 -1.28 -2.69
N LYS A 68 17.10 -0.68 -1.66
CA LYS A 68 18.54 -0.41 -1.60
C LYS A 68 18.98 -0.45 -0.15
N ASP A 69 20.08 -1.15 0.14
CA ASP A 69 20.68 -1.25 1.48
C ASP A 69 19.66 -1.68 2.56
N GLY A 70 18.80 -2.65 2.23
CA GLY A 70 17.76 -3.17 3.13
C GLY A 70 16.59 -2.22 3.39
N ARG A 71 16.43 -1.16 2.59
CA ARG A 71 15.36 -0.18 2.73
C ARG A 71 14.59 -0.03 1.42
N ILE A 72 13.28 0.18 1.53
CA ILE A 72 12.45 0.62 0.41
C ILE A 72 12.81 2.07 0.10
N ILE A 73 13.25 2.33 -1.12
CA ILE A 73 13.56 3.68 -1.63
C ILE A 73 12.47 4.22 -2.56
N ARG A 74 11.56 3.36 -3.01
CA ARG A 74 10.39 3.71 -3.81
C ARG A 74 9.34 2.62 -3.68
N GLU A 75 8.08 3.02 -3.62
CA GLU A 75 6.93 2.13 -3.63
C GLU A 75 5.83 2.75 -4.52
N ASP A 76 5.32 1.97 -5.46
CA ASP A 76 4.18 2.35 -6.31
C ASP A 76 3.04 1.36 -6.06
N PHE A 77 1.81 1.85 -5.95
CA PHE A 77 0.63 1.01 -5.73
C PHE A 77 -0.23 0.94 -6.99
N TYR A 78 -0.70 -0.27 -7.30
CA TYR A 78 -1.63 -0.55 -8.38
C TYR A 78 -2.85 -1.23 -7.79
N HIS A 79 -4.04 -0.73 -8.11
CA HIS A 79 -5.32 -1.30 -7.67
C HIS A 79 -6.29 -1.27 -8.85
N ALA A 80 -7.28 -2.17 -8.82
CA ALA A 80 -8.39 -2.20 -9.77
C ALA A 80 -9.65 -1.56 -9.16
#